data_AF-A0A1I5FE84-F1
#
_entry.id   AF-A0A1I5FE84-F1
#
_cell.length_a   1.000
_cell.length_b   1.000
_cell.length_c   1.000
_cell.angle_alpha   90.00
_cell.angle_beta   90.00
_cell.angle_gamma   90.00
#
_symmetry.space_group_name_H-M   'P 1'
#
loop_
_entity.id
_entity.type
_entity.pdbx_description
1 polymer ?
#
loop_
_entity_poly.entity_id
_entity_poly.type
_entity_poly.pdbx_seq_one_letter_code
_entity_poly.pdbx_strand_id
1 'polypeptide(L)'
;MLSYKKLYNVILRAEKGETYNSIKNRYSLGFLEETDLGSKMEIEFQTDSFEILSKQLIEYGSGIEIVQPDELKCITRKHLAQITNHCLNLI
;
A
#
# COMPACT_ATOMS: atom_id res chain seq x y z
N MET A 1 24.05 12.69 -15.06
CA MET A 1 23.15 11.68 -15.62
C MET A 1 22.08 11.42 -14.57
N LEU A 2 20.85 11.90 -14.78
CA LEU A 2 19.76 11.61 -13.84
C LEU A 2 19.44 10.12 -13.96
N SER A 3 19.91 9.32 -12.99
CA SER A 3 19.45 7.96 -12.83
C SER A 3 17.98 8.06 -12.40
N TYR A 4 17.07 7.79 -13.32
CA TYR A 4 15.65 7.72 -12.99
C TYR A 4 15.46 6.57 -12.02
N LYS A 5 14.99 6.91 -10.81
CA LYS A 5 14.65 5.91 -9.80
C LYS A 5 13.53 5.03 -10.36
N LYS A 6 13.69 3.71 -10.26
CA LYS A 6 12.69 2.76 -10.73
C LYS A 6 11.38 3.00 -9.98
N LEU A 7 10.31 3.24 -10.73
CA LEU A 7 8.95 3.27 -10.21
C LEU A 7 8.32 1.89 -10.34
N TYR A 8 7.45 1.57 -9.39
CA TYR A 8 6.73 0.31 -9.32
C TYR A 8 5.23 0.60 -9.38
N ASN A 9 4.53 -0.11 -10.26
CA ASN A 9 3.08 -0.06 -10.32
C ASN A 9 2.49 -0.87 -9.16
N VAL A 10 1.45 -0.33 -8.56
CA VAL A 10 0.71 -0.91 -7.45
C VAL A 10 -0.77 -0.78 -7.73
N ILE A 11 -1.50 -1.85 -7.46
CA ILE A 11 -2.96 -1.88 -7.49
C ILE A 11 -3.44 -2.23 -6.09
N LEU A 12 -4.21 -1.33 -5.48
CA LEU A 12 -4.85 -1.55 -4.19
C LEU A 12 -6.36 -1.50 -4.35
N ARG A 13 -7.07 -2.25 -3.51
CA ARG A 13 -8.50 -2.04 -3.26
C ARG A 13 -8.67 -1.53 -1.85
N ALA A 14 -9.40 -0.43 -1.69
CA ALA A 14 -9.70 0.15 -0.39
C ALA A 14 -11.19 0.42 -0.25
N GLU A 15 -11.71 0.30 0.97
CA GLU A 15 -13.05 0.80 1.28
C GLU A 15 -13.14 2.31 1.01
N LYS A 16 -14.30 2.74 0.51
CA LYS A 16 -14.57 4.17 0.31
C LYS A 16 -14.56 4.90 1.65
N GLY A 17 -13.79 5.97 1.75
CA GLY A 17 -13.68 6.76 2.98
C GLY A 17 -12.29 7.35 3.18
N GLU A 18 -11.93 7.58 4.44
CA GLU A 18 -10.69 8.25 4.83
C GLU A 18 -9.43 7.51 4.36
N THR A 19 -9.43 6.19 4.43
CA THR A 19 -8.28 5.36 4.02
C THR A 19 -7.97 5.54 2.53
N TYR A 20 -8.98 5.39 1.67
CA TYR A 20 -8.85 5.64 0.24
C TYR A 20 -8.38 7.07 -0.06
N ASN A 21 -9.01 8.07 0.57
CA ASN A 21 -8.65 9.48 0.36
C ASN A 21 -7.20 9.78 0.80
N SER A 22 -6.74 9.17 1.90
CA SER A 22 -5.38 9.32 2.40
C SER A 22 -4.34 8.75 1.44
N ILE A 23 -4.61 7.58 0.86
CA ILE A 23 -3.72 6.97 -0.14
C ILE A 23 -3.67 7.83 -1.39
N LYS A 24 -4.83 8.25 -1.92
CA LYS A 24 -4.93 9.08 -3.12
C LYS A 24 -4.18 10.40 -2.97
N ASN A 25 -4.32 11.07 -1.83
CA ASN A 25 -3.61 12.32 -1.56
C ASN A 25 -2.09 12.11 -1.48
N ARG A 26 -1.65 11.06 -0.78
CA ARG A 26 -0.22 10.76 -0.58
C ARG A 26 0.48 10.38 -1.88
N TYR A 27 -0.18 9.64 -2.76
CA TYR A 27 0.36 9.15 -4.02
C TYR A 27 -0.15 9.93 -5.23
N SER A 28 -0.65 11.16 -5.03
CA SER A 28 -1.23 12.00 -6.09
C SER A 28 -0.32 12.18 -7.31
N LEU A 29 1.00 12.27 -7.13
CA LEU A 29 1.97 12.39 -8.22
C LEU A 29 2.20 11.10 -9.01
N GLY A 30 1.96 9.94 -8.40
CA GLY A 30 2.09 8.63 -9.02
C GLY A 30 0.75 8.03 -9.44
N PHE A 31 -0.36 8.72 -9.20
CA PHE A 31 -1.70 8.20 -9.43
C PHE A 31 -1.97 7.99 -10.92
N LEU A 32 -2.53 6.84 -11.29
CA LEU A 32 -2.78 6.46 -12.68
C LEU A 32 -4.28 6.34 -12.96
N GLU A 33 -4.97 5.46 -12.23
CA GLU A 33 -6.37 5.13 -12.50
C GLU A 33 -7.15 4.82 -11.22
N GLU A 34 -8.47 5.03 -11.27
CA GLU A 34 -9.40 4.51 -10.28
C GLU A 34 -10.61 3.84 -10.94
N THR A 35 -11.04 2.74 -10.33
CA THR A 35 -12.26 2.03 -10.72
C THR A 35 -13.17 1.89 -9.50
N ASP A 36 -14.43 2.30 -9.65
CA ASP A 36 -15.46 2.11 -8.63
C ASP A 36 -15.98 0.66 -8.67
N LEU A 37 -15.83 -0.06 -7.55
CA LEU A 37 -16.29 -1.44 -7.37
C LEU A 37 -17.52 -1.52 -6.44
N GLY A 38 -18.28 -0.43 -6.31
CA GLY A 38 -19.45 -0.34 -5.43
C GLY A 38 -19.07 0.09 -4.02
N SER A 39 -18.77 -0.87 -3.13
CA SER A 39 -18.38 -0.58 -1.74
C SER A 39 -16.90 -0.22 -1.59
N LYS A 40 -16.09 -0.50 -2.61
CA LYS A 40 -14.64 -0.28 -2.64
C LYS A 40 -14.23 0.55 -3.86
N MET A 41 -13.05 1.14 -3.78
CA MET A 41 -12.31 1.70 -4.90
C MET A 41 -11.12 0.81 -5.19
N GLU A 42 -10.89 0.47 -6.45
CA GLU A 42 -9.60 0.00 -6.93
C GLU A 42 -8.81 1.21 -7.41
N ILE A 43 -7.55 1.33 -6.97
CA ILE A 43 -6.65 2.42 -7.35
C ILE A 43 -5.36 1.83 -7.89
N GLU A 44 -4.93 2.35 -9.04
CA GLU A 44 -3.63 2.09 -9.62
C GLU A 44 -2.75 3.32 -9.48
N PHE A 45 -1.54 3.14 -8.93
CA PHE A 45 -0.56 4.21 -8.78
C PHE A 45 0.86 3.68 -8.81
N GLN A 46 1.81 4.59 -8.94
CA GLN A 46 3.24 4.33 -8.92
C GLN A 46 3.86 4.77 -7.60
N THR A 47 4.76 3.95 -7.07
CA THR A 47 5.61 4.27 -5.91
C THR A 47 7.05 3.97 -6.23
N ASP A 48 7.99 4.67 -5.60
CA ASP A 48 9.42 4.41 -5.71
C ASP A 48 9.95 3.47 -4.61
N SER A 49 9.08 3.02 -3.69
CA SER A 49 9.46 2.23 -2.53
C SER A 49 8.31 1.38 -1.97
N PHE A 50 8.42 0.06 -2.13
CA PHE A 50 7.55 -0.89 -1.42
C PHE A 50 7.80 -0.92 0.08
N GLU A 51 9.03 -0.65 0.54
CA GLU A 51 9.35 -0.63 1.96
C GLU A 51 8.62 0.49 2.70
N ILE A 52 8.49 1.67 2.07
CA ILE A 52 7.73 2.78 2.65
C ILE A 52 6.22 2.50 2.56
N LEU A 53 5.75 2.07 1.39
CA LEU A 53 4.33 1.79 1.18
C LEU A 53 3.83 0.69 2.12
N SER A 54 4.54 -0.42 2.24
CA SER A 54 4.13 -1.55 3.09
C SER A 54 3.91 -1.15 4.54
N LYS A 55 4.75 -0.29 5.12
CA LYS A 55 4.59 0.24 6.48
C LYS A 55 3.35 1.11 6.61
N GLN A 56 3.11 1.99 5.63
CA GLN A 56 1.90 2.84 5.61
C GLN A 56 0.63 1.99 5.49
N LEU A 57 0.65 0.93 4.67
CA LEU A 57 -0.47 0.01 4.53
C LEU A 57 -0.82 -0.69 5.84
N ILE A 58 0.18 -0.98 6.69
CA ILE A 58 -0.05 -1.54 8.02
C ILE A 58 -0.72 -0.51 8.93
N GLU A 59 -0.30 0.77 8.87
CA GLU A 59 -0.90 1.85 9.67
C GLU A 59 -2.36 2.11 9.34
N TYR A 60 -2.75 1.97 8.07
CA TYR A 60 -4.14 2.12 7.64
C TYR A 60 -5.06 0.98 8.12
N GLY A 61 -4.50 -0.13 8.57
CA GLY A 61 -5.25 -1.23 9.19
C GLY A 61 -6.15 -2.00 8.22
N SER A 62 -7.30 -2.46 8.74
CA SER A 62 -8.26 -3.24 7.96
C SER A 62 -8.95 -2.40 6.88
N GLY A 63 -9.32 -3.03 5.77
CA GLY A 63 -10.07 -2.37 4.68
C GLY A 63 -9.23 -2.06 3.45
N ILE A 64 -7.93 -2.42 3.44
CA ILE A 64 -7.08 -2.41 2.25
C ILE A 64 -6.73 -3.84 1.84
N GLU A 65 -6.84 -4.10 0.55
CA GLU A 65 -6.33 -5.29 -0.12
C GLU A 65 -5.25 -4.86 -1.12
N ILE A 66 -4.07 -5.47 -1.01
CA ILE A 66 -3.04 -5.35 -2.04
C ILE A 66 -3.43 -6.31 -3.16
N VAL A 67 -3.82 -5.81 -4.33
CA VAL A 67 -4.15 -6.66 -5.49
C VAL A 67 -2.85 -7.08 -6.18
N GLN A 68 -2.00 -6.10 -6.50
CA GLN A 68 -0.68 -6.30 -7.08
C GLN A 68 0.30 -5.20 -6.60
N PRO A 69 1.61 -5.47 -6.60
CA PRO A 69 2.25 -6.74 -6.95
C PRO A 69 2.40 -7.69 -5.74
N ASP A 70 2.66 -8.97 -6.02
CA ASP A 70 2.87 -9.98 -4.96
C ASP A 70 4.12 -9.72 -4.11
N GLU A 71 5.11 -9.02 -4.68
CA GLU A 71 6.29 -8.56 -3.94
C GLU A 71 5.89 -7.63 -2.78
N LEU A 72 4.98 -6.69 -3.02
CA LEU A 72 4.46 -5.80 -1.97
C LEU A 72 3.72 -6.59 -0.90
N LYS A 73 2.91 -7.59 -1.28
CA LYS A 73 2.26 -8.50 -0.31
C LYS A 73 3.30 -9.21 0.58
N CYS A 74 4.39 -9.69 -0.02
CA CYS A 74 5.46 -10.39 0.70
C CYS A 74 6.17 -9.48 1.69
N ILE A 75 6.53 -8.26 1.28
CA ILE A 75 7.17 -7.26 2.14
C ILE A 75 6.24 -6.88 3.30
N THR A 76 4.96 -6.57 3.03
CA THR A 76 3.98 -6.24 4.07
C THR A 76 3.83 -7.37 5.08
N ARG A 77 3.76 -8.63 4.65
CA ARG A 77 3.70 -9.80 5.54
C ARG A 77 4.95 -9.94 6.41
N LYS A 78 6.14 -9.66 5.87
CA LYS A 78 7.39 -9.68 6.64
C LYS A 78 7.38 -8.64 7.76
N HIS A 79 6.95 -7.41 7.45
CA HIS A 79 6.82 -6.35 8.47
C HIS A 79 5.81 -6.72 9.55
N LEU A 80 4.64 -7.25 9.17
CA LEU A 80 3.65 -7.73 10.15
C LEU A 80 4.23 -8.83 11.04
N ALA A 81 4.93 -9.83 10.47
CA ALA A 81 5.56 -10.89 11.25
C ALA A 81 6.62 -10.36 12.23
N GLN A 82 7.40 -9.35 11.83
CA GLN A 82 8.36 -8.69 12.71
C GLN A 82 7.67 -7.97 13.87
N ILE A 83 6.59 -7.25 13.60
CA ILE A 83 5.79 -6.57 14.63
C ILE A 83 5.19 -7.60 15.60
N THR A 84 4.56 -8.66 15.08
CA THR A 84 3.99 -9.73 15.90
C THR A 84 5.04 -10.37 16.80
N ASN A 85 6.20 -10.74 16.24
CA ASN A 85 7.30 -11.34 17.02
C ASN A 85 7.80 -10.39 18.11
N HIS A 86 7.93 -9.11 17.80
CA HIS A 86 8.34 -8.11 18.79
C HIS A 86 7.31 -8.01 19.93
N CYS A 87 6.02 -7.91 19.62
CA CYS A 87 4.96 -7.85 20.63
C CYS A 87 4.89 -9.12 21.50
N LEU A 88 5.09 -10.30 20.92
CA LEU A 88 5.10 -11.56 21.66
C LEU A 88 6.27 -11.66 22.65
N ASN A 89 7.44 -11.09 22.31
CA ASN A 89 8.60 -11.07 23.19
C ASN A 89 8.50 -10.04 24.33
N LEU A 90 7.46 -9.21 24.34
CA LEU A 90 7.21 -8.22 25.40
C LEU A 90 6.24 -8.72 26.49
N ILE A 91 5.66 -9.91 26.32
CA ILE A 91 4.74 -10.58 27.26
C ILE A 91 5.51 -11.63 28.06
#